data_AF-A0A2T1CXV6-F1
#
_entry.id   AF-A0A2T1CXV6-F1
#
_cell.length_a   1.000
_cell.length_b   1.000
_cell.length_c   1.000
_cell.angle_alpha   90.00
_cell.angle_beta   90.00
_cell.angle_gamma   90.00
#
_symmetry.space_group_name_H-M   'P 1'
#
loop_
_entity.id
_entity.type
_entity.pdbx_description
1 polymer ?
#
loop_
_entity_poly.entity_id
_entity_poly.type
_entity_poly.pdbx_seq_one_letter_code
_entity_poly.pdbx_strand_id
1 'polypeptide(L)'
;MFKKYIWLVAIAIFFAFQTFVGGAIAAEVDQATRTVSLNDKGDTTVLSLQQVSEGKRLFNYACGQCHVGGVTKTDPNVGLDPETLAKATPPRNNLESLVDYMHNPTTYDGMESIAELHPSTQSTDIFPKMRNLTEDDLVAIAGHILIQPKVVGQKWGGGKIYY
;
A
#
# COMPACT_ATOMS: atom_id res chain seq x y z
N MET A 1 -24.81 -4.02 54.05
CA MET A 1 -24.16 -5.26 53.57
C MET A 1 -24.37 -5.53 52.09
N PHE A 2 -25.57 -5.33 51.52
CA PHE A 2 -25.89 -5.54 50.09
C PHE A 2 -24.95 -4.87 49.07
N LYS A 3 -24.51 -3.61 49.31
CA LYS A 3 -23.56 -2.90 48.43
C LYS A 3 -22.20 -3.60 48.28
N LYS A 4 -21.72 -4.32 49.30
CA LYS A 4 -20.45 -5.07 49.22
C LYS A 4 -20.57 -6.31 48.33
N TYR A 5 -21.73 -6.97 48.35
CA TYR A 5 -22.00 -8.11 47.47
C TYR A 5 -22.16 -7.70 46.00
N ILE A 6 -22.77 -6.54 45.74
CA ILE A 6 -22.87 -5.98 44.38
C ILE A 6 -21.47 -5.71 43.80
N TRP A 7 -20.56 -5.14 44.60
CA TRP A 7 -19.18 -4.91 44.18
C TRP A 7 -18.40 -6.21 43.94
N LEU A 8 -18.59 -7.22 44.79
CA LEU A 8 -17.97 -8.54 44.59
C LEU A 8 -18.46 -9.22 43.31
N VAL A 9 -19.75 -9.14 43.00
CA VAL A 9 -20.32 -9.68 41.76
C VAL A 9 -19.78 -8.93 40.54
N ALA A 10 -19.70 -7.60 40.59
CA ALA A 10 -19.15 -6.81 39.50
C ALA A 10 -17.67 -7.13 39.23
N ILE A 11 -16.86 -7.31 40.28
CA ILE A 11 -15.45 -7.71 40.18
C ILE A 11 -15.34 -9.13 39.58
N ALA A 12 -16.16 -10.07 40.05
CA ALA A 12 -16.17 -11.43 39.54
C ALA A 12 -16.54 -11.49 38.04
N ILE A 13 -17.55 -10.69 37.62
CA ILE A 13 -17.93 -10.56 36.21
C ILE A 13 -16.79 -9.95 35.38
N PHE A 14 -16.13 -8.91 35.89
CA PHE A 14 -15.00 -8.28 35.21
C PHE A 14 -13.82 -9.25 35.01
N PHE A 15 -13.45 -10.01 36.04
CA PHE A 15 -12.38 -11.01 35.94
C PHE A 15 -12.76 -12.21 35.06
N ALA A 16 -14.01 -12.66 35.11
CA ALA A 16 -14.50 -13.69 34.20
C ALA A 16 -14.42 -13.22 32.74
N PHE A 17 -14.74 -11.95 32.46
CA PHE A 17 -14.65 -11.38 31.11
C PHE A 17 -13.22 -11.37 30.55
N GLN A 18 -12.20 -11.19 31.41
CA GLN A 18 -10.79 -11.27 31.00
C GLN A 18 -10.38 -12.68 30.54
N THR A 19 -11.01 -13.74 31.07
CA THR A 19 -10.71 -15.13 30.66
C THR A 19 -11.35 -15.55 29.33
N PHE A 20 -12.31 -14.77 28.82
CA PHE A 20 -12.97 -15.02 27.53
C PHE A 20 -12.42 -14.15 26.39
N VAL A 21 -11.45 -13.25 26.65
CA VAL A 21 -10.75 -12.54 25.59
C VAL A 21 -9.75 -13.50 24.96
N GLY A 22 -10.20 -14.25 23.96
CA GLY A 22 -9.30 -15.02 23.10
C GLY A 22 -8.27 -14.09 22.47
N GLY A 23 -7.02 -14.55 22.38
CA GLY A 23 -5.98 -13.81 21.66
C GLY A 23 -6.45 -13.54 20.23
N ALA A 24 -6.34 -12.30 19.78
CA ALA A 24 -6.60 -11.98 18.38
C ALA A 24 -5.55 -12.69 17.52
N ILE A 25 -5.96 -13.72 16.78
CA ILE A 25 -5.15 -14.29 15.70
C ILE A 25 -5.20 -13.27 14.56
N ALA A 26 -4.21 -12.38 14.51
CA ALA A 26 -3.98 -11.59 13.32
C ALA A 26 -3.53 -12.54 12.21
N ALA A 27 -4.27 -12.58 11.09
CA ALA A 27 -3.75 -13.19 9.88
C ALA A 27 -2.51 -12.38 9.47
N GLU A 28 -1.32 -12.94 9.67
CA GLU A 28 -0.08 -12.32 9.23
C GLU A 28 -0.04 -12.31 7.70
N VAL A 29 0.56 -11.25 7.13
CA VAL A 29 0.84 -11.20 5.70
C VAL A 29 1.93 -12.22 5.40
N ASP A 30 1.51 -13.38 4.91
CA ASP A 30 2.38 -14.53 4.67
C ASP A 30 3.46 -14.26 3.61
N GLN A 31 4.44 -15.15 3.52
CA GLN A 31 5.53 -15.00 2.56
C GLN A 31 5.03 -14.97 1.11
N ALA A 32 4.01 -15.77 0.76
CA ALA A 32 3.47 -15.81 -0.59
C ALA A 32 2.87 -14.47 -1.02
N THR A 33 2.17 -13.80 -0.10
CA THR A 33 1.62 -12.45 -0.31
C THR A 33 2.72 -11.41 -0.45
N ARG A 34 3.82 -11.55 0.31
CA ARG A 34 4.97 -10.64 0.29
C ARG A 34 5.94 -10.85 -0.87
N THR A 35 5.87 -11.98 -1.57
CA THR A 35 6.65 -12.21 -2.79
C THR A 35 6.09 -11.36 -3.92
N VAL A 36 6.88 -10.47 -4.52
CA VAL A 36 6.48 -9.60 -5.64
C VAL A 36 7.44 -9.75 -6.82
N SER A 37 6.99 -9.39 -8.03
CA SER A 37 7.86 -9.36 -9.21
C SER A 37 8.90 -8.26 -9.04
N LEU A 38 10.17 -8.62 -9.20
CA LEU A 38 11.29 -7.71 -9.08
C LEU A 38 11.48 -6.93 -10.39
N ASN A 39 11.48 -7.63 -11.52
CA ASN A 39 11.82 -7.09 -12.83
C ASN A 39 11.05 -7.78 -13.98
N ASP A 40 11.33 -7.37 -15.21
CA ASP A 40 10.73 -7.89 -16.45
C ASP A 40 11.29 -9.25 -16.91
N LYS A 41 12.35 -9.76 -16.26
CA LYS A 41 12.96 -11.07 -16.54
C LYS A 41 12.27 -12.22 -15.81
N GLY A 42 11.29 -11.90 -14.98
CA GLY A 42 10.54 -12.88 -14.18
C GLY A 42 11.14 -13.14 -12.81
N ASP A 43 12.17 -12.39 -12.39
CA ASP A 43 12.71 -12.50 -11.04
C ASP A 43 11.68 -12.02 -10.01
N THR A 44 11.78 -12.54 -8.79
CA THR A 44 10.92 -12.16 -7.68
C THR A 44 11.73 -11.86 -6.43
N THR A 45 11.17 -11.07 -5.53
CA THR A 45 11.75 -10.78 -4.23
C THR A 45 10.69 -10.86 -3.14
N VAL A 46 11.11 -11.14 -1.90
CA VAL A 46 10.23 -11.25 -0.74
C VAL A 46 10.41 -10.01 0.12
N LEU A 47 9.37 -9.19 0.23
CA LEU A 47 9.38 -8.01 1.09
C LEU A 47 9.34 -8.41 2.56
N SER A 48 10.10 -7.73 3.42
CA SER A 48 10.02 -7.92 4.87
C SER A 48 8.70 -7.36 5.43
N LEU A 49 8.26 -7.82 6.61
CA LEU A 49 7.08 -7.24 7.27
C LEU A 49 7.25 -5.75 7.56
N GLN A 50 8.49 -5.31 7.84
CA GLN A 50 8.81 -3.90 8.00
C GLN A 50 8.58 -3.12 6.69
N GLN A 51 9.05 -3.64 5.55
CA GLN A 51 8.82 -3.02 4.24
C GLN A 51 7.31 -2.95 3.89
N VAL A 52 6.53 -3.98 4.24
CA VAL A 52 5.07 -3.97 4.03
C VAL A 52 4.40 -2.87 4.85
N SER A 53 4.74 -2.77 6.13
CA SER A 53 4.20 -1.74 7.03
C SER A 53 4.60 -0.34 6.57
N GLU A 54 5.87 -0.17 6.24
CA GLU A 54 6.45 1.11 5.85
C GLU A 54 5.93 1.59 4.50
N GLY A 55 5.83 0.69 3.52
CA GLY A 55 5.26 0.98 2.21
C GLY A 55 3.84 1.52 2.29
N LYS A 56 3.00 0.97 3.17
CA LYS A 56 1.64 1.50 3.42
C LYS A 56 1.69 2.90 4.04
N ARG A 57 2.58 3.13 5.01
CA ARG A 57 2.73 4.43 5.67
C ARG A 57 3.15 5.51 4.67
N LEU A 58 4.17 5.22 3.88
CA LEU A 58 4.73 6.12 2.87
C LEU A 58 3.78 6.36 1.71
N PHE A 59 3.09 5.32 1.22
CA PHE A 59 2.05 5.46 0.20
C PHE A 59 0.95 6.42 0.68
N ASN A 60 0.47 6.28 1.91
CA ASN A 60 -0.54 7.20 2.45
C ASN A 60 0.00 8.64 2.61
N TYR A 61 1.29 8.78 2.95
CA TYR A 61 1.94 10.08 3.10
C TYR A 61 2.07 10.84 1.77
N ALA A 62 2.56 10.18 0.71
CA ALA A 62 2.91 10.81 -0.56
C ALA A 62 1.86 10.61 -1.66
N CYS A 63 1.19 9.46 -1.72
CA CYS A 63 0.38 9.02 -2.87
C CYS A 63 -1.13 8.98 -2.56
N GLY A 64 -1.51 8.64 -1.33
CA GLY A 64 -2.88 8.29 -0.94
C GLY A 64 -3.91 9.40 -1.12
N GLN A 65 -3.49 10.67 -1.23
CA GLN A 65 -4.40 11.76 -1.54
C GLN A 65 -5.11 11.54 -2.88
N CYS A 66 -4.36 11.12 -3.90
CA CYS A 66 -4.85 10.85 -5.26
C CYS A 66 -5.13 9.37 -5.49
N HIS A 67 -4.34 8.47 -4.87
CA HIS A 67 -4.35 7.03 -5.16
C HIS A 67 -4.97 6.14 -4.07
N VAL A 68 -5.85 6.68 -3.22
CA VAL A 68 -6.51 5.89 -2.18
C VAL A 68 -7.21 4.65 -2.75
N GLY A 69 -6.85 3.47 -2.24
CA GLY A 69 -7.42 2.20 -2.70
C GLY A 69 -7.08 1.86 -4.15
N GLY A 70 -6.01 2.42 -4.73
CA GLY A 70 -5.51 2.05 -6.05
C GLY A 70 -6.21 2.72 -7.23
N VAL A 71 -7.14 3.65 -7.01
CA VAL A 71 -7.70 4.48 -8.10
C VAL A 71 -6.78 5.66 -8.41
N THR A 72 -7.16 6.53 -9.34
CA THR A 72 -6.54 7.85 -9.51
C THR A 72 -7.62 8.91 -9.59
N LYS A 73 -7.75 9.74 -8.56
CA LYS A 73 -8.86 10.71 -8.48
C LYS A 73 -8.83 11.77 -9.59
N THR A 74 -7.63 12.18 -10.01
CA THR A 74 -7.43 13.23 -11.02
C THR A 74 -7.55 12.71 -12.45
N ASP A 75 -7.43 11.39 -12.65
CA ASP A 75 -7.66 10.70 -13.91
C ASP A 75 -8.17 9.27 -13.65
N PRO A 76 -9.51 9.09 -13.54
CA PRO A 76 -10.09 7.79 -13.24
C PRO A 76 -9.87 6.71 -14.31
N ASN A 77 -9.32 7.05 -15.48
CA ASN A 77 -9.06 6.08 -16.54
C ASN A 77 -7.77 5.26 -16.30
N VAL A 78 -6.89 5.71 -15.40
CA VAL A 78 -5.60 5.07 -15.13
C VAL A 78 -5.50 4.73 -13.65
N GLY A 79 -5.68 3.45 -13.30
CA GLY A 79 -5.54 2.93 -11.93
C GLY A 79 -4.17 2.30 -11.62
N LEU A 80 -4.01 1.84 -10.38
CA LEU A 80 -2.86 1.07 -9.90
C LEU A 80 -3.16 -0.44 -9.80
N ASP A 81 -4.22 -0.91 -10.47
CA ASP A 81 -4.53 -2.34 -10.54
C ASP A 81 -3.52 -3.09 -11.45
N PRO A 82 -3.34 -4.40 -11.25
CA PRO A 82 -2.34 -5.17 -11.99
C PRO A 82 -2.49 -5.14 -13.51
N GLU A 83 -3.72 -5.10 -14.03
CA GLU A 83 -3.98 -5.13 -15.46
C GLU A 83 -3.57 -3.79 -16.10
N THR A 84 -3.96 -2.68 -15.49
CA THR A 84 -3.56 -1.34 -15.93
C THR A 84 -2.04 -1.18 -15.91
N LEU A 85 -1.38 -1.58 -14.81
CA LEU A 85 0.07 -1.48 -14.69
C LEU A 85 0.82 -2.35 -15.71
N ALA A 86 0.32 -3.55 -16.00
CA ALA A 86 0.96 -4.46 -16.96
C ALA A 86 0.84 -3.98 -18.41
N LYS A 87 -0.20 -3.22 -18.74
CA LYS A 87 -0.47 -2.70 -20.10
C LYS A 87 0.11 -1.31 -20.36
N ALA A 88 0.68 -0.66 -19.34
CA ALA A 88 1.42 0.58 -19.51
C ALA A 88 2.66 0.37 -20.39
N THR A 89 3.16 1.44 -21.02
CA THR A 89 4.41 1.43 -21.79
C THR A 89 5.41 2.41 -21.16
N PRO A 90 6.59 1.93 -20.70
CA PRO A 90 6.92 0.52 -20.45
C PRO A 90 6.02 -0.09 -19.36
N PRO A 91 5.94 -1.44 -19.25
CA PRO A 91 5.16 -2.10 -18.20
C PRO A 91 5.59 -1.65 -16.80
N ARG A 92 4.61 -1.39 -15.93
CA ARG A 92 4.80 -0.86 -14.56
C ARG A 92 4.35 -1.85 -13.48
N ASN A 93 4.40 -3.15 -13.77
CA ASN A 93 3.88 -4.22 -12.91
C ASN A 93 4.96 -4.98 -12.13
N ASN A 94 6.15 -4.39 -11.99
CA ASN A 94 7.25 -4.94 -11.19
C ASN A 94 7.94 -3.83 -10.37
N LEU A 95 8.73 -4.24 -9.39
CA LEU A 95 9.32 -3.33 -8.42
C LEU A 95 10.24 -2.29 -9.06
N GLU A 96 11.18 -2.73 -9.92
CA GLU A 96 12.11 -1.84 -10.61
C GLU A 96 11.37 -0.79 -11.47
N SER A 97 10.35 -1.21 -12.22
CA SER A 97 9.58 -0.32 -13.10
C SER A 97 8.75 0.74 -12.36
N LEU A 98 8.28 0.43 -11.15
CA LEU A 98 7.54 1.38 -10.30
C LEU A 98 8.49 2.35 -9.60
N VAL A 99 9.66 1.88 -9.17
CA VAL A 99 10.73 2.76 -8.65
C VAL A 99 11.17 3.73 -9.74
N ASP A 100 11.42 3.24 -10.96
CA ASP A 100 11.70 4.11 -12.11
C ASP A 100 10.58 5.14 -12.36
N TYR A 101 9.31 4.74 -12.28
CA TYR A 101 8.19 5.68 -12.43
C TYR A 101 8.19 6.77 -11.34
N MET A 102 8.59 6.44 -10.11
CA MET A 102 8.72 7.42 -9.03
C MET A 102 9.95 8.34 -9.18
N HIS A 103 10.92 7.97 -10.02
CA HIS A 103 11.98 8.88 -10.46
C HIS A 103 11.54 9.76 -11.63
N ASN A 104 11.03 9.12 -12.69
CA ASN A 104 10.78 9.71 -14.01
C ASN A 104 9.40 9.28 -14.54
N PRO A 105 8.30 9.87 -14.03
CA PRO A 105 6.96 9.44 -14.42
C PRO A 105 6.69 9.85 -15.86
N THR A 106 6.07 8.95 -16.61
CA THR A 106 5.68 9.16 -18.01
C THR A 106 4.17 9.04 -18.19
N THR A 107 3.67 9.48 -19.33
CA THR A 107 2.34 9.10 -19.83
C THR A 107 2.20 7.59 -19.94
N TYR A 108 0.96 7.11 -20.04
CA TYR A 108 0.64 5.68 -20.09
C TYR A 108 1.27 4.95 -21.29
N ASP A 109 1.47 5.67 -22.39
CA ASP A 109 2.16 5.20 -23.60
C ASP A 109 3.69 5.44 -23.57
N GLY A 110 4.20 6.09 -22.52
CA GLY A 110 5.63 6.33 -22.32
C GLY A 110 6.24 7.43 -23.18
N MET A 111 5.44 8.15 -23.96
CA MET A 111 5.96 9.13 -24.93
C MET A 111 6.40 10.45 -24.30
N GLU A 112 5.73 10.88 -23.22
CA GLU A 112 5.97 12.17 -22.60
C GLU A 112 6.31 12.01 -21.11
N SER A 113 7.28 12.79 -20.64
CA SER A 113 7.50 12.94 -19.20
C SER A 113 6.41 13.81 -18.60
N ILE A 114 5.91 13.41 -17.44
CA ILE A 114 4.89 14.14 -16.67
C ILE A 114 5.42 14.58 -15.31
N ALA A 115 6.75 14.68 -15.12
CA ALA A 115 7.35 15.06 -13.84
C ALA A 115 6.88 16.44 -13.32
N GLU A 116 6.48 17.36 -14.20
CA GLU A 116 5.90 18.66 -13.81
C GLU A 116 4.47 18.55 -13.26
N LEU A 117 3.77 17.45 -13.55
CA LEU A 117 2.37 17.23 -13.20
C LEU A 117 2.17 16.08 -12.20
N HIS A 118 3.18 15.24 -12.01
CA HIS A 118 3.14 14.07 -11.13
C HIS A 118 4.34 14.06 -10.17
N PRO A 119 4.14 13.78 -8.86
CA PRO A 119 5.24 13.69 -7.90
C PRO A 119 6.31 12.68 -8.33
N SER A 120 7.57 13.12 -8.35
CA SER A 120 8.73 12.27 -8.57
C SER A 120 9.99 12.82 -7.89
N THR A 121 11.07 12.04 -7.87
CA THR A 121 12.37 12.56 -7.39
C THR A 121 13.01 13.56 -8.36
N GLN A 122 12.56 13.61 -9.62
CA GLN A 122 13.01 14.61 -10.61
C GLN A 122 12.40 16.00 -10.34
N SER A 123 11.22 16.06 -9.72
CA SER A 123 10.43 17.29 -9.51
C SER A 123 10.22 17.62 -8.03
N THR A 124 11.22 17.34 -7.20
CA THR A 124 11.15 17.56 -5.74
C THR A 124 11.07 19.05 -5.34
N ASP A 125 11.42 19.95 -6.25
CA ASP A 125 11.28 21.39 -6.10
C ASP A 125 9.80 21.80 -5.99
N ILE A 126 8.94 21.26 -6.86
CA ILE A 126 7.49 21.50 -6.88
C ILE A 126 6.66 20.47 -6.11
N PHE A 127 7.20 19.28 -5.83
CA PHE A 127 6.59 18.24 -4.97
C PHE A 127 7.43 17.97 -3.71
N PRO A 128 7.34 18.83 -2.67
CA PRO A 128 8.23 18.77 -1.51
C PRO A 128 8.18 17.45 -0.72
N LYS A 129 7.07 16.71 -0.77
CA LYS A 129 6.93 15.42 -0.09
C LYS A 129 7.91 14.35 -0.61
N MET A 130 8.39 14.50 -1.84
CA MET A 130 9.34 13.58 -2.46
C MET A 130 10.79 13.83 -2.01
N ARG A 131 11.11 15.00 -1.44
CA ARG A 131 12.51 15.38 -1.06
C ARG A 131 13.17 14.45 -0.06
N ASN A 132 12.38 13.85 0.82
CA ASN A 132 12.89 13.04 1.93
C ASN A 132 12.68 11.53 1.69
N LEU A 133 12.25 11.12 0.50
CA LEU A 133 12.10 9.72 0.15
C LEU A 133 13.43 9.18 -0.38
N THR A 134 13.93 8.14 0.28
CA THR A 134 15.12 7.38 -0.12
C THR A 134 14.78 6.29 -1.11
N GLU A 135 15.79 5.66 -1.73
CA GLU A 135 15.57 4.48 -2.58
C GLU A 135 14.79 3.36 -1.87
N ASP A 136 15.13 3.08 -0.61
CA ASP A 136 14.44 2.06 0.19
C ASP A 136 12.96 2.43 0.43
N ASP A 137 12.65 3.73 0.56
CA ASP A 137 11.28 4.22 0.68
C ASP A 137 10.50 4.00 -0.63
N LEU A 138 11.13 4.29 -1.78
CA LEU A 138 10.53 4.03 -3.10
C LEU A 138 10.26 2.54 -3.31
N VAL A 139 11.23 1.69 -2.97
CA VAL A 139 11.08 0.22 -2.98
C VAL A 139 9.89 -0.22 -2.11
N ALA A 140 9.75 0.35 -0.90
CA ALA A 140 8.64 0.04 -0.02
C ALA A 140 7.28 0.49 -0.58
N ILE A 141 7.20 1.69 -1.17
CA ILE A 141 5.99 2.19 -1.83
C ILE A 141 5.60 1.31 -3.02
N ALA A 142 6.55 0.97 -3.89
CA ALA A 142 6.33 0.07 -5.02
C ALA A 142 5.83 -1.31 -4.54
N GLY A 143 6.46 -1.83 -3.49
CA GLY A 143 6.04 -3.06 -2.82
C GLY A 143 4.60 -3.00 -2.30
N HIS A 144 4.19 -1.88 -1.70
CA HIS A 144 2.82 -1.68 -1.26
C HIS A 144 1.84 -1.81 -2.42
N ILE A 145 2.09 -1.10 -3.53
CA ILE A 145 1.24 -1.14 -4.73
C ILE A 145 1.08 -2.58 -5.25
N LEU A 146 2.16 -3.34 -5.32
CA LEU A 146 2.14 -4.72 -5.84
C LEU A 146 1.49 -5.74 -4.89
N ILE A 147 1.52 -5.48 -3.58
CA ILE A 147 0.91 -6.36 -2.56
C ILE A 147 -0.60 -6.13 -2.45
N GLN A 148 -1.08 -4.88 -2.55
CA GLN A 148 -2.49 -4.57 -2.25
C GLN A 148 -3.50 -5.41 -3.05
N PRO A 149 -3.35 -5.65 -4.37
CA PRO A 149 -4.25 -6.52 -5.13
C PRO A 149 -4.36 -7.95 -4.55
N LYS A 150 -3.30 -8.46 -3.91
CA LYS A 150 -3.28 -9.79 -3.29
C LYS A 150 -4.02 -9.83 -1.96
N VAL A 151 -4.09 -8.70 -1.26
CA VAL A 151 -4.71 -8.56 0.06
C VAL A 151 -6.20 -8.22 -0.05
N VAL A 152 -6.55 -7.27 -0.91
CA VAL A 152 -7.93 -6.75 -1.01
C VAL A 152 -8.61 -7.08 -2.34
N GLY A 153 -7.93 -7.81 -3.24
CA GLY A 153 -8.51 -8.26 -4.51
C GLY A 153 -8.99 -7.09 -5.37
N GLN A 154 -10.18 -7.25 -5.93
CA GLN A 154 -10.85 -6.26 -6.81
C GLN A 154 -11.18 -4.93 -6.11
N LYS A 155 -11.09 -4.84 -4.77
CA LYS A 155 -11.22 -3.55 -4.08
C LYS A 155 -10.09 -2.59 -4.47
N TRP A 156 -8.91 -3.11 -4.80
CA TRP A 156 -7.78 -2.30 -5.25
C TRP A 156 -8.00 -1.90 -6.72
N GLY A 157 -8.12 -0.60 -6.99
CA GLY A 157 -8.48 -0.04 -8.30
C GLY A 157 -9.98 -0.06 -8.61
N GLY A 158 -10.79 -0.85 -7.91
CA GLY A 158 -12.23 -0.95 -8.16
C GLY A 158 -13.06 0.25 -7.71
N GLY A 159 -12.52 1.10 -6.82
CA GLY A 159 -13.20 2.30 -6.33
C GLY A 159 -14.51 2.02 -5.59
N LYS A 160 -15.44 2.98 -5.64
CA LYS A 160 -16.67 2.99 -4.82
C LYS A 160 -17.60 1.79 -5.01
N ILE A 161 -17.46 1.05 -6.11
CA ILE A 161 -18.29 -0.14 -6.40
C ILE A 161 -17.97 -1.28 -5.42
N TYR A 162 -16.76 -1.28 -4.85
CA TYR A 162 -16.25 -2.37 -4.01
C TYR A 162 -15.94 -1.96 -2.55
N TYR A 163 -16.40 -0.79 -2.10
CA TYR A 163 -16.17 -0.30 -0.74
C TYR A 163 -16.93 -1.14 0.29
#